data_AF-A0A7S0A5A2-F1
#
_entry.id   AF-A0A7S0A5A2-F1
#
_cell.length_a   1.000
_cell.length_b   1.000
_cell.length_c   1.000
_cell.angle_alpha   90.00
_cell.angle_beta   90.00
_cell.angle_gamma   90.00
#
_symmetry.space_group_name_H-M   'P 1'
#
loop_
_entity.id
_entity.type
_entity.pdbx_description
1 polymer ?
#
loop_
_entity_poly.entity_id
_entity_poly.type
_entity_poly.pdbx_seq_one_letter_code
_entity_poly.pdbx_strand_id
1 'polypeptide(L)'
;DLHIHSGESDFDPPRFKPARDVYLRAASYVKLPPSQCVAVEDSASGVGSASNASIGLIVGYVGASHIAPDQKEPHARMLMKGTRAENRRGADIVLLDMRDLPLVVRHFAALLAAGRAGDGRARLPLARVELPGLQGGAFFFED
;
A
#
# COMPACT_ATOMS: atom_id res chain seq x y z
N ASP A 1 18.20 -6.71 -15.86
CA ASP A 1 18.12 -7.31 -14.51
C ASP A 1 16.68 -7.34 -14.03
N LEU A 2 16.26 -8.46 -13.43
CA LEU A 2 14.91 -8.58 -12.89
C LEU A 2 14.81 -7.75 -11.61
N HIS A 3 13.86 -6.82 -11.56
CA HIS A 3 13.57 -5.98 -10.39
C HIS A 3 12.76 -6.76 -9.34
N ILE A 4 13.21 -7.98 -9.00
CA ILE A 4 12.51 -8.90 -8.10
C ILE A 4 13.34 -9.03 -6.83
N HIS A 5 12.70 -8.79 -5.69
CA HIS A 5 13.29 -8.91 -4.37
C HIS A 5 12.42 -9.80 -3.50
N SER A 6 13.06 -10.65 -2.70
CA SER A 6 12.36 -11.54 -1.77
C SER A 6 12.87 -11.36 -0.35
N GLY A 7 11.95 -11.28 0.61
CA GLY A 7 12.31 -11.34 2.03
C GLY A 7 12.97 -12.67 2.42
N GLU A 8 12.77 -13.73 1.62
CA GLU A 8 13.33 -15.06 1.87
C GLU A 8 14.77 -15.20 1.35
N SER A 9 15.00 -14.89 0.07
CA SER A 9 16.28 -15.17 -0.59
C SER A 9 17.29 -14.02 -0.53
N ASP A 10 16.85 -12.79 -0.32
CA ASP A 10 17.74 -11.62 -0.39
C ASP A 10 18.43 -11.30 0.95
N PHE A 11 18.12 -12.05 2.03
CA PHE A 11 18.55 -11.77 3.40
C PHE A 11 18.96 -13.05 4.14
N ASP A 12 20.04 -12.98 4.93
CA ASP A 12 20.50 -14.06 5.82
C ASP A 12 20.71 -13.51 7.25
N PRO A 13 19.89 -13.93 8.25
CA PRO A 13 18.73 -14.81 8.10
C PRO A 13 17.57 -14.11 7.37
N PRO A 14 16.60 -14.88 6.81
CA PRO A 14 15.43 -14.34 6.13
C PRO A 14 14.67 -13.24 6.91
N ARG A 15 14.06 -12.32 6.16
CA ARG A 15 13.30 -11.17 6.65
C ARG A 15 11.86 -11.20 6.13
N PHE A 16 10.99 -11.88 6.85
CA PHE A 16 9.58 -12.01 6.48
C PHE A 16 8.73 -10.82 6.93
N LYS A 17 7.71 -10.49 6.13
CA LYS A 17 6.66 -9.54 6.50
C LYS A 17 6.13 -9.86 7.92
N PRO A 18 5.99 -8.87 8.83
CA PRO A 18 5.94 -7.43 8.57
C PRO A 18 7.28 -6.69 8.66
N ALA A 19 8.43 -7.41 8.61
CA ALA A 19 9.72 -6.76 8.48
C ALA A 19 9.77 -5.88 7.21
N ARG A 20 10.40 -4.71 7.29
CA ARG A 20 10.42 -3.67 6.25
C ARG A 20 11.45 -3.90 5.14
N ASP A 21 12.35 -4.84 5.35
CA ASP A 21 13.61 -4.99 4.64
C ASP A 21 13.43 -5.14 3.12
N VAL A 22 12.44 -5.93 2.68
CA VAL A 22 12.18 -6.15 1.25
C VAL A 22 11.72 -4.87 0.53
N TYR A 23 10.92 -4.03 1.19
CA TYR A 23 10.48 -2.74 0.63
C TYR A 23 11.62 -1.72 0.59
N LEU A 24 12.45 -1.67 1.63
CA LEU A 24 13.64 -0.81 1.64
C LEU A 24 14.62 -1.19 0.53
N ARG A 25 14.83 -2.50 0.34
CA ARG A 25 15.67 -3.02 -0.75
C ARG A 25 15.09 -2.65 -2.12
N ALA A 26 13.78 -2.87 -2.33
CA ALA A 26 13.12 -2.49 -3.59
C ALA A 26 13.22 -1.00 -3.90
N ALA A 27 12.96 -0.14 -2.90
CA ALA A 27 13.08 1.31 -3.03
C ALA A 27 14.51 1.76 -3.38
N SER A 28 15.51 1.16 -2.71
CA SER A 28 16.93 1.41 -3.00
C SER A 28 17.30 1.01 -4.43
N TYR A 29 16.74 -0.08 -4.94
CA TYR A 29 17.02 -0.55 -6.30
C TYR A 29 16.48 0.40 -7.37
N VAL A 30 15.25 0.92 -7.18
CA VAL A 30 14.67 1.93 -8.08
C VAL A 30 15.17 3.35 -7.80
N LYS A 31 16.07 3.53 -6.83
CA LYS A 31 16.69 4.80 -6.44
C LYS A 31 15.68 5.89 -6.07
N LEU A 32 14.59 5.50 -5.43
CA LEU A 32 13.59 6.42 -4.88
C LEU A 32 13.52 6.27 -3.36
N PRO A 33 13.26 7.35 -2.61
CA PRO A 33 12.93 7.22 -1.20
C PRO A 33 11.61 6.43 -1.03
N PRO A 34 11.46 5.64 0.05
CA PRO A 34 10.22 4.89 0.30
C PRO A 34 8.96 5.77 0.29
N SER A 35 9.05 7.01 0.79
CA SER A 35 7.96 7.99 0.79
C SER A 35 7.48 8.42 -0.61
N GLN A 36 8.22 8.07 -1.66
CA GLN A 36 7.84 8.28 -3.07
C GLN A 36 7.42 6.99 -3.78
N CYS A 37 7.45 5.86 -3.08
CA CYS A 37 7.06 4.56 -3.62
C CYS A 37 5.59 4.25 -3.35
N VAL A 38 5.08 3.26 -4.09
CA VAL A 38 3.73 2.70 -3.92
C VAL A 38 3.84 1.22 -3.57
N ALA A 39 3.12 0.77 -2.55
CA ALA A 39 2.94 -0.63 -2.21
C ALA A 39 1.51 -1.05 -2.53
N VAL A 40 1.33 -2.24 -3.12
CA VAL A 40 0.03 -2.88 -3.31
C VAL A 40 0.03 -4.19 -2.55
N GLU A 41 -0.89 -4.35 -1.59
CA GLU A 41 -0.90 -5.46 -0.65
C GLU A 41 -2.31 -6.00 -0.40
N ASP A 42 -2.43 -7.32 -0.29
CA ASP A 42 -3.69 -8.03 0.02
C ASP A 42 -3.67 -8.67 1.42
N SER A 43 -2.62 -8.44 2.20
CA SER A 43 -2.44 -9.06 3.52
C SER A 43 -2.07 -8.04 4.60
N ALA A 44 -2.48 -8.32 5.85
CA ALA A 44 -2.17 -7.45 6.97
C ALA A 44 -0.66 -7.37 7.25
N SER A 45 0.08 -8.47 7.08
CA SER A 45 1.54 -8.50 7.25
C SER A 45 2.26 -7.69 6.16
N GLY A 46 1.77 -7.75 4.92
CA GLY A 46 2.25 -6.94 3.81
C GLY A 46 2.04 -5.44 4.02
N VAL A 47 0.81 -5.04 4.35
CA VAL A 47 0.52 -3.65 4.75
C VAL A 47 1.41 -3.21 5.91
N GLY A 48 1.61 -4.07 6.92
CA GLY A 48 2.54 -3.81 8.02
C GLY A 48 3.97 -3.54 7.55
N SER A 49 4.48 -4.38 6.65
CA SER A 49 5.81 -4.23 6.04
C SER A 49 5.96 -2.91 5.27
N ALA A 50 4.98 -2.56 4.43
CA ALA A 50 4.98 -1.30 3.68
C ALA A 50 4.93 -0.07 4.60
N SER A 51 4.13 -0.14 5.66
CA SER A 51 4.01 0.91 6.67
C SER A 51 5.30 1.08 7.47
N ASN A 52 5.90 -0.01 7.94
CA ASN A 52 7.18 0.01 8.66
C ASN A 52 8.32 0.55 7.79
N ALA A 53 8.26 0.34 6.47
CA ALA A 53 9.18 0.90 5.48
C ALA A 53 8.91 2.38 5.14
N SER A 54 7.84 2.99 5.68
CA SER A 54 7.38 4.35 5.35
C SER A 54 7.12 4.55 3.85
N ILE A 55 6.51 3.55 3.22
CA ILE A 55 6.07 3.66 1.81
C ILE A 55 5.05 4.79 1.66
N GLY A 56 5.22 5.67 0.67
CA GLY A 56 4.41 6.86 0.49
C GLY A 56 2.90 6.58 0.36
N LEU A 57 2.55 5.67 -0.53
CA LEU A 57 1.17 5.22 -0.75
C LEU A 57 1.06 3.70 -0.54
N ILE A 58 0.16 3.28 0.35
CA ILE A 58 -0.16 1.86 0.58
C ILE A 58 -1.58 1.60 0.06
N VAL A 59 -1.68 0.85 -1.02
CA VAL A 59 -2.94 0.41 -1.61
C VAL A 59 -3.24 -1.01 -1.16
N GLY A 60 -4.35 -1.19 -0.45
CA GLY A 60 -4.89 -2.51 -0.19
C GLY A 60 -5.62 -3.05 -1.42
N TYR A 61 -5.68 -4.37 -1.57
CA TYR A 61 -6.44 -4.99 -2.64
C TYR A 61 -7.28 -6.17 -2.13
N VAL A 62 -8.59 -6.15 -2.46
CA VAL A 62 -9.53 -7.23 -2.11
C VAL A 62 -10.32 -7.75 -3.33
N GLY A 63 -9.90 -7.38 -4.53
CA GLY A 63 -10.48 -7.85 -5.78
C GLY A 63 -10.03 -9.25 -6.21
N ALA A 64 -9.14 -9.89 -5.47
CA ALA A 64 -8.64 -11.21 -5.81
C ALA A 64 -9.75 -12.26 -5.76
N SER A 65 -9.79 -13.17 -6.75
CA SER A 65 -10.86 -14.16 -6.91
C SER A 65 -11.00 -15.15 -5.75
N HIS A 66 -9.96 -15.31 -4.94
CA HIS A 66 -9.98 -16.18 -3.76
C HIS A 66 -10.65 -15.53 -2.53
N ILE A 67 -10.95 -14.22 -2.58
CA ILE A 67 -11.68 -13.51 -1.52
C ILE A 67 -13.15 -13.53 -1.87
N ALA A 68 -13.95 -14.25 -1.07
CA ALA A 68 -15.39 -14.34 -1.26
C ALA A 68 -16.05 -12.95 -1.19
N PRO A 69 -17.13 -12.67 -1.97
CA PRO A 69 -17.72 -11.33 -2.04
C PRO A 69 -18.09 -10.72 -0.68
N ASP A 70 -18.62 -11.52 0.23
CA ASP A 70 -19.00 -11.15 1.61
C ASP A 70 -17.80 -10.88 2.53
N GLN A 71 -16.61 -11.34 2.15
CA GLN A 71 -15.37 -11.15 2.90
C GLN A 71 -14.60 -9.90 2.47
N LYS A 72 -14.93 -9.28 1.34
CA LYS A 72 -14.18 -8.15 0.78
C LYS A 72 -14.14 -6.93 1.71
N GLU A 73 -15.27 -6.54 2.28
CA GLU A 73 -15.34 -5.40 3.20
C GLU A 73 -14.65 -5.70 4.55
N PRO A 74 -14.93 -6.82 5.25
CA PRO A 74 -14.17 -7.19 6.46
C PRO A 74 -12.66 -7.21 6.23
N HIS A 75 -12.22 -7.74 5.09
CA HIS A 75 -10.81 -7.80 4.71
C HIS A 75 -10.24 -6.41 4.41
N ALA A 76 -10.97 -5.55 3.71
CA ALA A 76 -10.57 -4.16 3.48
C ALA A 76 -10.38 -3.41 4.81
N ARG A 77 -11.35 -3.54 5.72
CA ARG A 77 -11.26 -2.94 7.07
C ARG A 77 -10.07 -3.51 7.85
N MET A 78 -9.74 -4.79 7.70
CA MET A 78 -8.52 -5.37 8.28
C MET A 78 -7.25 -4.72 7.72
N LEU A 79 -7.13 -4.58 6.39
CA LEU A 79 -5.96 -3.94 5.75
C LEU A 79 -5.81 -2.47 6.19
N MET A 80 -6.91 -1.76 6.39
CA MET A 80 -6.88 -0.36 6.83
C MET A 80 -6.50 -0.16 8.29
N LYS A 81 -6.75 -1.13 9.17
CA LYS A 81 -6.47 -1.02 10.62
C LYS A 81 -4.98 -0.93 10.97
N GLY A 82 -4.09 -1.41 10.09
CA GLY A 82 -2.64 -1.35 10.34
C GLY A 82 -2.17 -2.18 11.53
N THR A 83 -2.85 -3.29 11.85
CA THR A 83 -2.60 -4.10 13.07
C THR A 83 -1.21 -4.73 13.14
N ARG A 84 -0.48 -4.80 12.02
CA ARG A 84 0.88 -5.34 11.91
C ARG A 84 1.94 -4.26 11.69
N ALA A 85 1.55 -2.98 11.72
CA ALA A 85 2.45 -1.83 11.59
C ALA A 85 2.82 -1.27 12.96
N GLU A 86 4.08 -0.86 13.14
CA GLU A 86 4.61 -0.27 14.38
C GLU A 86 3.86 1.02 14.77
N ASN A 87 3.45 1.82 13.77
CA ASN A 87 2.75 3.09 13.94
C ASN A 87 1.21 2.99 13.78
N ARG A 88 0.66 1.77 13.62
CA ARG A 88 -0.76 1.50 13.35
C ARG A 88 -1.30 2.13 12.05
N ARG A 89 -0.44 2.59 11.12
CA ARG A 89 -0.87 3.00 9.78
C ARG A 89 -1.14 1.75 8.93
N GLY A 90 -2.37 1.63 8.44
CA GLY A 90 -2.77 0.61 7.46
C GLY A 90 -2.79 1.15 6.03
N ALA A 91 -3.42 0.41 5.12
CA ALA A 91 -3.60 0.83 3.73
C ALA A 91 -4.39 2.14 3.64
N ASP A 92 -3.91 3.11 2.85
CA ASP A 92 -4.51 4.44 2.69
C ASP A 92 -5.86 4.36 1.95
N ILE A 93 -5.98 3.42 1.02
CA ILE A 93 -7.18 3.08 0.26
C ILE A 93 -7.18 1.57 -0.02
N VAL A 94 -8.34 0.93 -0.14
CA VAL A 94 -8.43 -0.48 -0.56
C VAL A 94 -9.28 -0.60 -1.82
N LEU A 95 -8.70 -1.15 -2.89
CA LEU A 95 -9.33 -1.31 -4.20
C LEU A 95 -10.02 -2.66 -4.36
N LEU A 96 -11.16 -2.65 -5.06
CA LEU A 96 -11.89 -3.83 -5.49
C LEU A 96 -11.46 -4.31 -6.89
N ASP A 97 -10.81 -3.45 -7.68
CA ASP A 97 -10.41 -3.74 -9.05
C ASP A 97 -9.07 -3.07 -9.39
N MET A 98 -8.16 -3.80 -10.03
CA MET A 98 -6.84 -3.28 -10.43
C MET A 98 -6.93 -2.21 -11.52
N ARG A 99 -8.04 -2.10 -12.26
CA ARG A 99 -8.28 -1.02 -13.23
C ARG A 99 -8.23 0.37 -12.61
N ASP A 100 -8.49 0.47 -11.30
CA ASP A 100 -8.48 1.73 -10.56
C ASP A 100 -7.08 2.11 -10.05
N LEU A 101 -6.13 1.16 -9.98
CA LEU A 101 -4.78 1.40 -9.46
C LEU A 101 -4.06 2.55 -10.21
N PRO A 102 -4.06 2.63 -11.56
CA PRO A 102 -3.42 3.73 -12.26
C PRO A 102 -3.98 5.12 -11.89
N LEU A 103 -5.27 5.23 -11.58
CA LEU A 103 -5.86 6.50 -11.15
C LEU A 103 -5.29 6.94 -9.80
N VAL A 104 -5.24 6.03 -8.83
CA VAL A 104 -4.70 6.30 -7.49
C VAL A 104 -3.21 6.66 -7.56
N VAL A 105 -2.43 5.92 -8.35
CA VAL A 105 -0.99 6.21 -8.54
C VAL A 105 -0.76 7.59 -9.17
N ARG A 106 -1.53 7.95 -10.20
CA ARG A 106 -1.44 9.30 -10.81
C ARG A 106 -1.81 10.40 -9.82
N HIS A 107 -2.83 10.17 -8.99
CA HIS A 107 -3.21 11.12 -7.95
C HIS A 107 -2.09 11.31 -6.92
N PHE A 108 -1.49 10.21 -6.44
CA PHE A 108 -0.33 10.27 -5.54
C PHE A 108 0.88 10.99 -6.16
N ALA A 109 1.17 10.75 -7.45
CA ALA A 109 2.22 11.48 -8.16
C ALA A 109 1.93 12.99 -8.23
N ALA A 110 0.68 13.39 -8.41
CA ALA A 110 0.29 14.81 -8.37
C ALA A 110 0.46 15.42 -6.97
N LEU A 111 0.13 14.68 -5.90
CA LEU A 111 0.37 15.11 -4.52
C LEU A 111 1.87 15.29 -4.24
N LEU A 112 2.72 14.38 -4.72
CA LEU A 112 4.18 14.51 -4.64
C LEU A 112 4.68 15.76 -5.36
N ALA A 113 4.24 15.99 -6.60
CA ALA A 113 4.62 17.17 -7.38
C ALA A 113 4.18 18.49 -6.73
N ALA A 114 3.04 18.47 -6.01
CA ALA A 114 2.53 19.60 -5.27
C ALA A 114 3.15 19.78 -3.86
N GLY A 115 4.07 18.90 -3.44
CA GLY A 115 4.63 18.92 -2.08
C GLY A 115 3.62 18.58 -0.97
N ARG A 116 2.53 17.90 -1.33
CA ARG A 116 1.40 17.54 -0.45
C ARG A 116 1.45 16.10 0.06
N ALA A 117 2.36 15.28 -0.45
CA ALA A 117 2.63 13.95 0.09
C ALA A 117 3.54 14.04 1.32
N GLY A 118 3.20 13.33 2.39
CA GLY A 118 3.97 13.30 3.63
C GLY A 118 5.23 12.41 3.57
N ASP A 119 5.80 12.14 4.74
CA ASP A 119 7.01 11.32 4.91
C ASP A 119 6.75 9.79 4.91
N GLY A 120 5.51 9.37 4.64
CA GLY A 120 5.10 7.97 4.67
C GLY A 120 4.85 7.40 6.08
N ARG A 121 4.90 8.20 7.15
CA ARG A 121 4.60 7.73 8.52
C ARG A 121 3.14 7.88 8.89
N ALA A 122 2.47 8.88 8.35
CA ALA A 122 1.04 9.10 8.53
C ALA A 122 0.25 8.54 7.33
N ARG A 123 -1.02 8.22 7.57
CA ARG A 123 -1.96 7.88 6.50
C ARG A 123 -2.05 9.03 5.51
N LEU A 124 -1.96 8.73 4.22
CA LEU A 124 -2.22 9.71 3.18
C LEU A 124 -3.74 9.99 3.15
N PRO A 125 -4.18 11.23 3.39
CA PRO A 125 -5.60 11.56 3.35
C PRO A 125 -6.07 11.50 1.90
N LEU A 126 -6.75 10.42 1.54
CA LEU A 126 -7.40 10.25 0.24
C LEU A 126 -8.91 10.31 0.47
N ALA A 127 -9.57 11.31 -0.12
CA ALA A 127 -11.02 11.39 -0.12
C ALA A 127 -11.59 10.90 -1.46
N ARG A 128 -12.79 10.32 -1.42
CA ARG A 128 -13.50 9.85 -2.62
C ARG A 128 -13.66 10.95 -3.68
N VAL A 129 -13.91 12.19 -3.25
CA VAL A 129 -14.06 13.36 -4.12
C VAL A 129 -12.79 13.68 -4.92
N GLU A 130 -11.62 13.27 -4.43
CA GLU A 130 -10.33 13.48 -5.10
C GLU A 130 -10.05 12.43 -6.19
N LEU A 131 -10.87 11.38 -6.28
CA LEU A 131 -10.75 10.27 -7.23
C LEU A 131 -12.05 10.06 -8.04
N PRO A 132 -12.55 11.08 -8.79
CA PRO A 132 -13.86 11.04 -9.45
C PRO A 132 -13.99 10.02 -10.61
N GLY A 133 -12.93 9.28 -10.94
CA GLY A 133 -12.87 8.32 -12.05
C GLY A 133 -12.77 6.85 -11.65
N LEU A 134 -12.99 6.50 -10.37
CA LEU A 134 -12.99 5.10 -9.92
C LEU A 134 -14.15 4.33 -10.55
N GLN A 135 -13.87 3.13 -11.07
CA GLN A 135 -14.83 2.29 -11.78
C GLN A 135 -15.20 1.02 -11.00
N GLY A 136 -14.21 0.36 -10.39
CA GLY A 136 -14.38 -0.91 -9.70
C GLY A 136 -14.78 -0.78 -8.23
N GLY A 137 -14.74 0.44 -7.70
CA GLY A 137 -15.05 0.75 -6.32
C GLY A 137 -13.84 0.64 -5.39
N ALA A 138 -13.91 1.37 -4.29
CA ALA A 138 -12.88 1.40 -3.27
C ALA A 138 -13.50 1.66 -1.90
N PHE A 139 -12.80 1.18 -0.88
CA PHE A 139 -13.04 1.54 0.51
C PHE A 139 -12.09 2.68 0.88
N PHE A 140 -12.60 3.67 1.60
CA PHE A 140 -11.83 4.77 2.17
C PHE A 140 -11.80 4.65 3.70
N PHE A 141 -10.82 5.29 4.35
CA PHE A 141 -10.70 5.23 5.81
C PHE A 141 -11.83 5.95 6.55
N GLU A 142 -12.49 6.91 5.89
CA GLU A 142 -13.62 7.67 6.43
C GLU A 142 -14.98 6.96 6.22
N ASP A 143 -14.99 5.75 5.61
CA ASP A 143 -16.19 4.92 5.33
C ASP A 143 -16.46 3.82 6.40
#